data_AF-A0A7W1KR59-F1
#
_entry.id   AF-A0A7W1KR59-F1
#
_cell.length_a   1.000
_cell.length_b   1.000
_cell.length_c   1.000
_cell.angle_alpha   90.00
_cell.angle_beta   90.00
_cell.angle_gamma   90.00
#
_symmetry.space_group_name_H-M   'P 1'
#
loop_
_entity.id
_entity.type
_entity.pdbx_description
1 polymer ?
#
loop_
_entity_poly.entity_id
_entity_poly.type
_entity_poly.pdbx_seq_one_letter_code
_entity_poly.pdbx_strand_id
1 'polypeptide(L)'
;GDTAYRTWLAREDLNEFMPQEKKAQVSEVFKWFKPDFEKSMAVAKIFEKYGPPAAKELTAGGKQFDISYLSYNWGLNDQGEHGRSYSKANLIFDKITK
;
A
#
# COMPACT_ATOMS: atom_id res chain seq x y z
N GLY A 1 -11.90 12.10 2.33
CA GLY A 1 -11.25 13.01 3.30
C GLY A 1 -10.06 12.32 3.93
N ASP A 2 -9.24 13.08 4.69
CA ASP A 2 -7.97 12.63 5.29
C ASP A 2 -8.06 11.30 6.04
N THR A 3 -9.18 11.03 6.73
CA THR A 3 -9.41 9.77 7.46
C THR A 3 -9.40 8.54 6.54
N ALA A 4 -10.05 8.63 5.37
CA ALA A 4 -10.10 7.51 4.44
C ALA A 4 -8.70 7.16 3.90
N TYR A 5 -7.87 8.18 3.65
CA TYR A 5 -6.47 7.99 3.24
C TYR A 5 -5.64 7.30 4.34
N ARG A 6 -5.78 7.74 5.59
CA ARG A 6 -5.10 7.13 6.75
C ARG A 6 -5.52 5.67 6.93
N THR A 7 -6.82 5.39 6.86
CA THR A 7 -7.35 4.02 6.99
C THR A 7 -6.85 3.13 5.85
N TRP A 8 -6.85 3.62 4.62
CA TRP A 8 -6.39 2.85 3.47
C TRP A 8 -4.87 2.58 3.52
N LEU A 9 -4.05 3.58 3.90
CA LEU A 9 -2.61 3.39 4.03
C LEU A 9 -2.23 2.47 5.19
N ALA A 10 -3.07 2.35 6.23
CA ALA A 10 -2.83 1.47 7.37
C ALA A 10 -3.20 -0.01 7.10
N ARG A 11 -3.81 -0.32 5.95
CA ARG A 11 -4.19 -1.68 5.58
C ARG A 11 -2.98 -2.49 5.14
N GLU A 12 -2.56 -3.44 5.97
CA GLU A 12 -1.41 -4.33 5.71
C GLU A 12 -1.61 -5.27 4.51
N ASP A 13 -2.87 -5.54 4.15
CA ASP A 13 -3.21 -6.31 2.95
C ASP A 13 -3.07 -5.49 1.66
N LEU A 14 -2.85 -4.17 1.79
CA LEU A 14 -2.68 -3.23 0.67
C LEU A 14 -1.34 -2.50 0.69
N ASN A 15 -0.70 -2.36 1.84
CA ASN A 15 0.52 -1.60 2.01
C ASN A 15 1.37 -2.17 3.15
N GLU A 16 2.67 -2.27 2.92
CA GLU A 16 3.67 -2.69 3.90
C GLU A 16 4.83 -1.70 3.87
N PHE A 17 5.21 -1.19 5.05
CA PHE A 17 6.30 -0.22 5.21
C PHE A 17 7.39 -0.85 6.05
N MET A 18 8.60 -0.93 5.51
CA MET A 18 9.77 -1.53 6.15
C MET A 18 10.89 -0.47 6.27
N PRO A 19 10.85 0.40 7.30
CA PRO A 19 11.81 1.50 7.45
C PRO A 19 13.26 1.03 7.55
N GLN A 20 13.48 -0.09 8.23
CA GLN A 20 14.81 -0.68 8.41
C GLN A 20 15.42 -1.16 7.08
N GLU A 21 14.57 -1.61 6.15
CA GLU A 21 14.97 -2.06 4.81
C GLU A 21 14.92 -0.94 3.77
N LYS A 22 14.51 0.28 4.16
CA LYS A 22 14.26 1.41 3.25
C LYS A 22 13.35 1.03 2.08
N LYS A 23 12.28 0.30 2.38
CA LYS A 23 11.35 -0.22 1.35
C LYS A 23 9.90 0.04 1.73
N ALA A 24 9.09 0.34 0.72
CA ALA A 24 7.64 0.27 0.77
C ALA A 24 7.13 -0.70 -0.30
N GLN A 25 6.22 -1.59 0.09
CA GLN A 25 5.40 -2.37 -0.83
C GLN A 25 3.99 -1.81 -0.76
N VAL A 26 3.49 -1.25 -1.87
CA VAL A 26 2.19 -0.58 -1.85
C VAL A 26 1.25 -1.13 -2.92
N SER A 27 -0.03 -0.83 -2.77
CA SER A 27 -1.05 -1.25 -3.73
C SER A 27 -0.73 -0.78 -5.15
N GLU A 28 -1.08 -1.60 -6.16
CA GLU A 28 -0.97 -1.23 -7.58
C GLU A 28 -1.78 0.03 -7.96
N VAL A 29 -2.68 0.51 -7.10
CA VAL A 29 -3.33 1.82 -7.30
C VAL A 29 -2.29 2.93 -7.50
N PHE A 30 -1.17 2.91 -6.77
CA PHE A 30 -0.09 3.88 -6.99
C PHE A 30 0.57 3.76 -8.36
N LYS A 31 0.60 2.56 -8.94
CA LYS A 31 1.12 2.30 -10.29
C LYS A 31 0.14 2.77 -11.36
N TRP A 32 -1.15 2.51 -11.21
CA TRP A 32 -2.18 2.89 -12.19
C TRP A 32 -2.35 4.41 -12.27
N PHE A 33 -2.27 5.11 -11.13
CA PHE A 33 -2.35 6.56 -11.05
C PHE A 33 -0.97 7.23 -10.92
N LYS A 34 0.10 6.55 -11.39
CA LYS A 34 1.48 7.04 -11.31
C LYS A 34 1.64 8.49 -11.79
N PRO A 35 1.05 8.93 -12.92
CA PRO A 35 1.19 10.31 -13.37
C PRO A 35 0.69 11.35 -12.35
N ASP A 36 -0.35 11.02 -11.58
CA ASP A 36 -0.90 11.90 -10.56
C ASP A 36 0.06 12.03 -9.37
N PHE A 37 0.71 10.93 -9.00
CA PHE A 37 1.71 10.90 -7.92
C PHE A 37 3.08 11.46 -8.32
N GLU A 38 3.39 11.53 -9.61
CA GLU A 38 4.60 12.21 -10.09
C GLU A 38 4.40 13.72 -10.30
N LYS A 39 3.21 14.15 -10.76
CA LYS A 39 2.94 15.56 -11.08
C LYS A 39 2.39 16.40 -9.93
N SER A 40 1.52 15.83 -9.10
CA SER A 40 0.71 16.61 -8.14
C SER A 40 1.10 16.37 -6.68
N MET A 41 1.53 15.16 -6.34
CA MET A 41 1.94 14.81 -4.98
C MET A 41 2.85 13.59 -4.97
N ALA A 42 4.14 13.80 -4.74
CA ALA A 42 5.11 12.71 -4.59
C ALA A 42 4.62 11.70 -3.54
N VAL A 43 4.74 10.40 -3.84
CA VAL A 43 4.33 9.30 -2.95
C VAL A 43 4.89 9.47 -1.52
N ALA A 44 6.13 9.94 -1.39
CA ALA A 44 6.75 10.27 -0.11
C ALA A 44 5.94 11.32 0.71
N LYS A 45 5.38 12.35 0.07
CA LYS A 45 4.56 13.35 0.76
C LYS A 45 3.24 12.78 1.27
N ILE A 46 2.68 11.80 0.55
CA ILE A 46 1.47 11.08 0.99
C ILE A 46 1.78 10.25 2.24
N PHE A 47 2.89 9.52 2.23
CA PHE A 47 3.32 8.70 3.36
C PHE A 47 3.62 9.56 4.59
N GLU A 48 4.32 10.67 4.41
CA GLU A 48 4.59 11.63 5.49
C GLU A 48 3.30 12.19 6.10
N LYS A 49 2.35 12.61 5.26
CA LYS A 49 1.13 13.28 5.72
C LYS A 49 0.10 12.32 6.30
N TYR A 50 -0.13 11.19 5.63
CA TYR A 50 -1.26 10.30 5.90
C TYR A 50 -0.85 8.89 6.33
N GLY A 51 0.40 8.49 6.14
CA GLY A 51 0.85 7.15 6.45
C GLY A 51 0.87 6.83 7.96
N PRO A 52 0.89 5.53 8.30
CA PRO A 52 1.13 5.07 9.67
C PRO A 52 2.56 5.44 10.13
N PRO A 53 2.90 5.26 11.42
CA PRO A 53 4.22 5.62 11.96
C PRO A 53 5.40 5.08 11.14
N ALA A 54 5.35 3.82 10.69
CA ALA A 54 6.39 3.23 9.85
C ALA A 54 6.57 3.97 8.51
N ALA A 55 5.47 4.36 7.86
CA ALA A 55 5.55 5.13 6.61
C ALA A 55 6.17 6.52 6.83
N LYS A 56 5.91 7.15 7.97
CA LYS A 56 6.51 8.45 8.33
C LYS A 56 7.99 8.32 8.67
N GLU A 57 8.40 7.24 9.33
CA GLU A 57 9.81 6.96 9.61
C GLU A 57 10.61 6.75 8.32
N LEU A 58 9.99 6.10 7.33
CA LEU A 58 10.56 5.85 6.01
C LEU A 58 10.87 7.16 5.27
N THR A 59 10.03 8.18 5.42
CA THR A 59 10.19 9.48 4.76
C THR A 59 10.92 10.54 5.59
N ALA A 60 11.15 10.26 6.88
CA ALA A 60 11.76 11.20 7.81
C ALA A 60 13.13 11.70 7.32
N GLY A 61 13.32 13.01 7.30
CA GLY A 61 14.56 13.64 6.87
C GLY A 61 14.86 13.53 5.37
N GLY A 62 13.84 13.23 4.54
CA GLY A 62 14.01 13.16 3.08
C GLY A 62 14.79 11.93 2.62
N LYS A 63 14.79 10.85 3.41
CA LYS A 63 15.43 9.58 3.06
C LYS A 63 14.89 9.05 1.74
N GLN A 64 15.80 8.51 0.93
CA GLN A 64 15.42 7.71 -0.24
C GLN A 64 15.03 6.30 0.21
N PHE A 65 14.03 5.74 -0.47
CA PHE A 65 13.52 4.39 -0.24
C PHE A 65 12.95 3.83 -1.55
N ASP A 66 12.93 2.51 -1.65
CA ASP A 66 12.42 1.81 -2.81
C ASP A 66 10.92 1.56 -2.71
N ILE A 67 10.22 1.73 -3.82
CA ILE A 67 8.79 1.42 -3.95
C ILE A 67 8.66 0.21 -4.87
N SER A 68 7.98 -0.81 -4.36
CA SER A 68 7.51 -1.96 -5.15
C SER A 68 6.02 -2.13 -4.93
N TYR A 69 5.38 -2.94 -5.77
CA TYR A 69 3.93 -3.08 -5.75
C TYR A 69 3.52 -4.47 -5.28
N LEU A 70 2.60 -4.54 -4.31
CA LEU A 70 1.97 -5.78 -3.91
C LEU A 70 1.09 -6.29 -5.07
N SER A 71 1.05 -7.62 -5.26
CA SER A 71 0.10 -8.22 -6.19
C SER A 71 -1.32 -7.85 -5.76
N TYR A 72 -2.05 -7.14 -6.61
CA TYR A 72 -3.39 -6.65 -6.28
C TYR A 72 -4.37 -7.83 -6.19
N ASN A 73 -5.00 -7.99 -5.02
CA ASN A 73 -6.05 -8.99 -4.84
C ASN A 73 -7.39 -8.43 -5.36
N TRP A 74 -7.81 -8.89 -6.54
CA TRP A 74 -9.08 -8.52 -7.18
C TRP A 74 -10.32 -8.78 -6.31
N GLY A 75 -10.25 -9.70 -5.35
CA GLY A 75 -11.33 -9.98 -4.39
C GLY A 75 -11.66 -8.81 -3.47
N LEU A 76 -10.79 -7.80 -3.37
CA LEU A 76 -11.06 -6.58 -2.58
C LEU A 76 -12.05 -5.62 -3.24
N ASN A 77 -12.22 -5.71 -4.56
CA ASN A 77 -13.23 -4.93 -5.29
C ASN A 77 -14.53 -5.72 -5.53
N ASP A 78 -14.54 -7.01 -5.19
CA ASP A 78 -15.73 -7.85 -5.25
C ASP A 78 -16.57 -7.63 -3.99
N GLN A 79 -17.44 -6.61 -4.04
CA GLN A 79 -18.44 -6.36 -3.00
C GLN A 79 -19.71 -7.22 -3.18
N GLY A 80 -19.71 -8.19 -4.11
CA GLY A 80 -20.76 -9.19 -4.24
C GLY A 80 -20.68 -10.28 -3.18
N GLU A 81 -21.68 -11.17 -3.15
CA GLU A 81 -21.71 -12.32 -2.22
C GLU A 81 -20.49 -13.24 -2.33
N HIS A 82 -19.80 -13.24 -3.48
CA HIS A 82 -18.68 -14.11 -3.80
C HIS A 82 -17.33 -13.61 -3.24
N GLY A 83 -17.14 -12.29 -3.06
CA GLY A 83 -15.89 -11.71 -2.57
C GLY A 83 -15.69 -11.83 -1.05
N ARG A 84 -16.77 -12.01 -0.28
CA ARG A 84 -16.73 -12.19 1.19
C ARG A 84 -15.96 -13.44 1.64
N SER A 85 -15.78 -14.42 0.76
CA SER A 85 -15.15 -15.71 1.08
C SER A 85 -13.64 -15.75 0.85
N TYR A 86 -13.01 -14.65 0.40
CA TYR A 86 -11.55 -14.58 0.28
C TYR A 86 -10.92 -14.44 1.68
N SER A 87 -10.74 -15.57 2.36
CA SER A 87 -10.17 -15.62 3.71
C SER A 87 -8.64 -15.50 3.70
N LYS A 88 -8.05 -15.23 4.88
CA LYS A 88 -6.59 -15.22 5.12
C LYS A 88 -5.87 -16.48 4.60
N ALA A 89 -6.54 -17.62 4.48
CA ALA A 89 -5.95 -18.84 3.94
C ALA A 89 -5.57 -18.70 2.45
N ASN A 90 -6.39 -17.99 1.66
CA ASN A 90 -6.11 -17.78 0.24
C ASN A 90 -4.92 -16.83 0.02
N LEU A 91 -4.71 -15.87 0.94
CA LEU A 91 -3.54 -14.98 0.93
C LEU A 91 -2.23 -15.73 1.19
N ILE A 92 -2.27 -16.76 2.03
CA ILE A 92 -1.10 -17.58 2.36
C ILE A 92 -0.77 -18.50 1.17
N PHE A 93 -1.78 -19.09 0.53
CA PHE A 93 -1.56 -19.94 -0.65
C PHE A 93 -0.93 -19.18 -1.83
N ASP A 94 -1.42 -17.98 -2.17
CA ASP A 94 -0.85 -17.17 -3.27
C ASP A 94 0.61 -16.72 -3.01
N LYS A 95 1.01 -16.57 -1.74
CA LYS A 95 2.40 -16.24 -1.36
C LYS A 95 3.37 -17.43 -1.50
N ILE A 96 2.86 -18.66 -1.51
CA ILE A 96 3.69 -19.89 -1.54
C ILE A 96 3.82 -20.43 -2.97
N THR A 97 2.86 -20.15 -3.85
CA THR A 97 2.83 -20.67 -5.23
C THR A 97 3.30 -19.69 -6.30
N LYS A 98 3.93 -18.56 -5.93
CA LYS A 98 4.54 -17.59 -6.84
C LYS A 98 6.05 -17.49 -6.64
#